data_AF-B4MT48-F1
#
_entry.id   AF-B4MT48-F1
#
_cell.length_a   1.000
_cell.length_b   1.000
_cell.length_c   1.000
_cell.angle_alpha   90.00
_cell.angle_beta   90.00
_cell.angle_gamma   90.00
#
_symmetry.space_group_name_H-M   'P 1'
#
loop_
_entity.id
_entity.type
_entity.pdbx_description
1 polymer ?
#
loop_
_entity_poly.entity_id
_entity_poly.type
_entity_poly.pdbx_seq_one_letter_code
_entity_poly.pdbx_strand_id
1 'polypeptide(L)'
;MHEFIREQLTLSVNTALDEVVPHCIKLLAWLMEYQDEVQSQSQLQLSQPLVECLVKAHLYLYECQDRFGKTLTDRCDANQRFWSRCSNLEDRQERIRELCSSIVNTQNGHEYAAQLYAYHKSLGDIQAGWSIIKELNWSQMRASELNPVAPAVEVNTHLKQMRCLVRRICRLGSTLDIEIALQRSMRLIKFDVWLHLFREPRHSSIYCQCYILRHMICDWLLQGGEEVGHCSNFVHNIYEFVMKPSNEKRFWLCLDNRRLADSLFAYITGYWKRHLSSIDMDNMQLSQSSITNMTLPLDEVLYLTHLMFAPKSPSRQQIYTQLRSTLTSCTFLRLKELLNKVAFVYN
;
A
#
# COMPACT_ATOMS: atom_id res chain seq x y z
N MET A 1 -7.01 -9.28 15.80
CA MET A 1 -8.08 -8.25 15.64
C MET A 1 -9.45 -8.88 15.57
N HIS A 2 -9.69 -9.91 14.75
CA HIS A 2 -11.00 -10.56 14.65
C HIS A 2 -11.49 -11.16 15.99
N GLU A 3 -10.60 -11.77 16.77
CA GLU A 3 -10.93 -12.29 18.12
C GLU A 3 -11.33 -11.17 19.09
N PHE A 4 -10.56 -10.06 19.10
CA PHE A 4 -10.91 -8.84 19.84
C PHE A 4 -12.29 -8.29 19.44
N ILE A 5 -12.59 -8.21 18.14
CA ILE A 5 -13.89 -7.75 17.64
C ILE A 5 -15.01 -8.70 18.07
N ARG A 6 -14.79 -10.01 17.97
CA ARG A 6 -15.81 -11.02 18.27
C ARG A 6 -16.10 -11.13 19.76
N GLU A 7 -15.08 -11.11 20.60
CA GLU A 7 -15.21 -11.46 22.02
C GLU A 7 -15.21 -10.25 22.97
N GLN A 8 -14.57 -9.14 22.59
CA GLN A 8 -14.31 -8.02 23.50
C GLN A 8 -15.09 -6.74 23.16
N LEU A 9 -15.67 -6.63 21.97
CA LEU A 9 -16.55 -5.51 21.63
C LEU A 9 -17.97 -5.75 22.10
N THR A 10 -18.27 -5.22 23.28
CA THR A 10 -19.61 -5.04 23.82
C THR A 10 -19.73 -3.66 24.44
N LEU A 11 -20.84 -2.97 24.19
CA LEU A 11 -21.16 -1.71 24.85
C LEU A 11 -22.17 -2.01 25.96
N SER A 12 -21.78 -1.80 27.22
CA SER A 12 -22.68 -1.96 28.37
C SER A 12 -23.13 -0.60 28.86
N VAL A 13 -24.27 -0.51 29.55
CA VAL A 13 -24.79 0.76 30.11
C VAL A 13 -23.79 1.45 31.05
N ASN A 14 -22.81 0.73 31.60
CA ASN A 14 -21.80 1.29 32.51
C ASN A 14 -20.43 1.55 31.86
N THR A 15 -20.26 1.24 30.59
CA THR A 15 -18.97 1.42 29.91
C THR A 15 -18.57 2.90 29.89
N ALA A 16 -17.36 3.19 30.38
CA ALA A 16 -16.84 4.55 30.49
C ALA A 16 -16.11 4.98 29.20
N LEU A 17 -16.01 6.29 28.96
CA LEU A 17 -15.32 6.85 27.79
C LEU A 17 -13.85 6.38 27.70
N ASP A 18 -13.16 6.31 28.84
CA ASP A 18 -11.75 5.91 28.91
C ASP A 18 -11.50 4.46 28.49
N GLU A 19 -12.53 3.60 28.59
CA GLU A 19 -12.47 2.20 28.13
C GLU A 19 -12.74 2.08 26.62
N VAL A 20 -13.55 3.00 26.08
CA VAL A 20 -14.01 2.96 24.68
C VAL A 20 -13.01 3.61 23.73
N VAL A 21 -12.34 4.70 24.15
CA VAL A 21 -11.37 5.42 23.32
C VAL A 21 -10.29 4.50 22.73
N PRO A 22 -9.62 3.61 23.51
CA PRO A 22 -8.64 2.68 22.97
C PRO A 22 -9.23 1.69 21.96
N HIS A 23 -10.47 1.23 22.19
CA HIS A 23 -11.17 0.33 21.26
C HIS A 23 -11.47 1.03 19.94
N CYS A 24 -11.99 2.26 19.99
CA CYS A 24 -12.29 3.05 18.80
C CYS A 24 -11.03 3.35 17.98
N ILE A 25 -9.92 3.74 18.60
CA ILE A 25 -8.66 3.98 17.90
C ILE A 25 -8.19 2.72 17.17
N LYS A 26 -8.22 1.57 17.87
CA LYS A 26 -7.81 0.28 17.33
C LYS A 26 -8.70 -0.18 16.18
N LEU A 27 -10.02 0.05 16.27
CA LEU A 27 -10.98 -0.26 15.22
C LEU A 27 -10.84 0.64 14.00
N LEU A 28 -10.64 1.94 14.20
CA LEU A 28 -10.47 2.89 13.10
C LEU A 28 -9.19 2.62 12.32
N ALA A 29 -8.09 2.34 13.01
CA ALA A 29 -6.85 1.92 12.36
C ALA A 29 -7.07 0.66 11.50
N TRP A 30 -7.75 -0.35 12.05
CA TRP A 30 -8.06 -1.58 11.33
C TRP A 30 -9.02 -1.36 10.14
N LEU A 31 -10.03 -0.50 10.29
CA LEU A 31 -10.97 -0.17 9.22
C LEU A 31 -10.29 0.61 8.08
N MET A 32 -9.37 1.50 8.39
CA MET A 32 -8.58 2.20 7.38
C MET A 32 -7.69 1.24 6.60
N GLU A 33 -6.98 0.34 7.30
CA GLU A 33 -6.21 -0.73 6.64
C GLU A 33 -7.09 -1.55 5.69
N TYR A 34 -8.32 -1.88 6.10
CA TYR A 34 -9.28 -2.58 5.23
C TYR A 34 -9.75 -1.72 4.04
N GLN A 35 -10.02 -0.44 4.23
CA GLN A 35 -10.43 0.45 3.13
C GLN A 35 -9.33 0.60 2.09
N ASP A 36 -8.07 0.70 2.52
CA ASP A 36 -6.91 0.73 1.64
C ASP A 36 -6.73 -0.61 0.91
N GLU A 37 -7.02 -1.74 1.56
CA GLU A 37 -7.03 -3.08 0.94
C GLU A 37 -8.12 -3.23 -0.15
N VAL A 38 -9.33 -2.71 0.09
CA VAL A 38 -10.42 -2.75 -0.89
C VAL A 38 -10.12 -1.85 -2.10
N GLN A 39 -9.61 -0.63 -1.88
CA GLN A 39 -9.31 0.31 -2.96
C GLN A 39 -8.13 -0.13 -3.83
N SER A 40 -7.22 -0.95 -3.28
CA SER A 40 -6.04 -1.45 -3.99
C SER A 40 -6.25 -2.75 -4.75
N GLN A 41 -7.42 -3.41 -4.62
CA GLN A 41 -7.70 -4.74 -5.18
C GLN A 41 -9.01 -4.80 -5.96
N SER A 42 -8.97 -5.22 -7.23
CA SER A 42 -10.17 -5.45 -8.06
C SER A 42 -10.84 -6.82 -7.84
N GLN A 43 -10.28 -7.68 -6.98
CA GLN A 43 -10.76 -9.06 -6.74
C GLN A 43 -10.48 -9.54 -5.30
N LEU A 44 -10.83 -8.73 -4.29
CA LEU A 44 -10.77 -9.16 -2.90
C LEU A 44 -11.71 -10.37 -2.71
N GLN A 45 -11.33 -11.39 -1.95
CA GLN A 45 -12.23 -12.47 -1.53
C GLN A 45 -12.44 -12.34 -0.02
N LEU A 46 -13.67 -12.09 0.40
CA LEU A 46 -13.99 -11.94 1.81
C LEU A 46 -14.28 -13.30 2.42
N SER A 47 -13.97 -13.43 3.71
CA SER A 47 -14.43 -14.56 4.51
C SER A 47 -15.63 -14.12 5.34
N GLN A 48 -16.56 -15.03 5.64
CA GLN A 48 -17.72 -14.71 6.48
C GLN A 48 -17.33 -14.09 7.84
N PRO A 49 -16.31 -14.59 8.58
CA PRO A 49 -15.91 -13.97 9.85
C PRO A 49 -15.40 -12.53 9.69
N LEU A 50 -14.80 -12.20 8.55
CA LEU A 50 -14.34 -10.85 8.26
C LEU A 50 -15.53 -9.91 8.00
N VAL A 51 -16.53 -10.36 7.23
CA VAL A 51 -17.77 -9.60 6.99
C VAL A 51 -18.49 -9.31 8.31
N GLU A 52 -18.63 -10.31 9.17
CA GLU A 52 -19.20 -10.15 10.50
C GLU A 52 -18.40 -9.16 11.37
N CYS A 53 -17.06 -9.23 11.32
CA CYS A 53 -16.21 -8.29 12.03
C CYS A 53 -16.36 -6.85 11.51
N LEU A 54 -16.49 -6.65 10.20
CA LEU A 54 -16.67 -5.33 9.58
C LEU A 54 -17.99 -4.71 9.99
N VAL A 55 -19.07 -5.49 9.96
CA VAL A 55 -20.41 -5.04 10.40
C VAL A 55 -20.38 -4.70 11.89
N LYS A 56 -19.84 -5.60 12.72
CA LYS A 56 -19.77 -5.40 14.18
C LYS A 56 -18.91 -4.19 14.56
N ALA A 57 -17.79 -3.97 13.88
CA ALA A 57 -16.91 -2.83 14.12
C ALA A 57 -17.61 -1.49 13.78
N HIS A 58 -18.28 -1.40 12.63
CA HIS A 58 -19.03 -0.18 12.26
C HIS A 58 -20.19 0.08 13.21
N LEU A 59 -20.95 -0.97 13.58
CA LEU A 59 -22.05 -0.85 14.54
C LEU A 59 -21.54 -0.31 15.87
N TYR A 60 -20.47 -0.90 16.42
CA TYR A 60 -19.87 -0.46 17.67
C TYR A 60 -19.41 1.00 17.62
N LEU A 61 -18.73 1.41 16.53
CA LEU A 61 -18.29 2.80 16.37
C LEU A 61 -19.46 3.79 16.32
N TYR A 62 -20.58 3.41 15.69
CA TYR A 62 -21.77 4.26 15.63
C TYR A 62 -22.46 4.38 16.99
N GLU A 63 -22.59 3.29 17.74
CA GLU A 63 -23.13 3.33 19.10
C GLU A 63 -22.25 4.15 20.05
N CYS A 64 -20.92 4.04 19.92
CA CYS A 64 -19.98 4.87 20.67
C CYS A 64 -20.13 6.35 20.34
N GLN A 65 -20.30 6.70 19.07
CA GLN A 65 -20.52 8.07 18.64
C GLN A 65 -21.86 8.62 19.12
N ASP A 66 -22.93 7.83 19.09
CA ASP A 66 -24.24 8.24 19.62
C ASP A 66 -24.19 8.52 21.12
N ARG A 67 -23.39 7.73 21.85
CA ARG A 67 -23.30 7.83 23.30
C ARG A 67 -22.36 8.92 23.79
N PHE A 68 -21.19 9.06 23.18
CA PHE A 68 -20.12 9.95 23.67
C PHE A 68 -19.89 11.18 22.78
N GLY A 69 -20.45 11.18 21.57
CA GLY A 69 -20.45 12.32 20.66
C GLY A 69 -19.07 12.90 20.40
N LYS A 70 -19.01 14.24 20.39
CA LYS A 70 -17.80 14.99 20.06
C LYS A 70 -16.63 14.70 21.00
N THR A 71 -16.90 14.39 22.27
CA THR A 71 -15.85 14.09 23.27
C THR A 71 -15.04 12.84 22.91
N LEU A 72 -15.68 11.85 22.26
CA LEU A 72 -14.98 10.69 21.71
C LEU A 72 -14.17 11.07 20.46
N THR A 73 -14.78 11.84 19.56
CA THR A 73 -14.12 12.30 18.33
C THR A 73 -12.84 13.08 18.63
N ASP A 74 -12.88 14.00 19.58
CA ASP A 74 -11.76 14.85 19.99
C ASP A 74 -10.62 14.04 20.64
N ARG A 75 -10.91 12.88 21.25
CA ARG A 75 -9.88 12.01 21.84
C ARG A 75 -9.30 10.97 20.88
N CYS A 76 -9.95 10.76 19.74
CA CYS A 76 -9.51 9.82 18.70
C CYS A 76 -8.74 10.48 17.55
N ASP A 77 -8.28 11.74 17.73
CA ASP A 77 -7.56 12.69 16.84
C ASP A 77 -7.02 12.22 15.47
N ALA A 78 -6.51 11.01 15.35
CA ALA A 78 -5.97 10.44 14.11
C ALA A 78 -7.00 10.29 12.96
N ASN A 79 -8.32 10.36 13.23
CA ASN A 79 -9.35 9.87 12.30
C ASN A 79 -10.57 10.79 12.11
N GLN A 80 -10.37 12.12 12.13
CA GLN A 80 -11.46 13.09 11.93
C GLN A 80 -12.28 12.84 10.66
N ARG A 81 -11.68 12.31 9.59
CA ARG A 81 -12.37 11.97 8.33
C ARG A 81 -13.45 10.89 8.46
N PHE A 82 -13.28 9.94 9.37
CA PHE A 82 -14.30 8.92 9.63
C PHE A 82 -15.47 9.55 10.38
N TRP A 83 -15.17 10.26 11.47
CA TRP A 83 -16.17 10.84 12.36
C TRP A 83 -16.99 11.98 11.73
N SER A 84 -16.38 12.79 10.85
CA SER A 84 -17.09 13.84 10.12
C SER A 84 -18.19 13.29 9.22
N ARG A 85 -18.06 12.04 8.77
CA ARG A 85 -19.04 11.31 7.95
C ARG A 85 -19.93 10.36 8.77
N CYS A 86 -19.94 10.50 10.09
CA CYS A 86 -20.81 9.74 10.99
C CYS A 86 -21.65 10.66 11.89
N SER A 87 -21.72 11.94 11.51
CA SER A 87 -22.23 13.02 12.36
C SER A 87 -23.75 13.05 12.45
N ASN A 88 -24.45 12.59 11.40
CA ASN A 88 -25.90 12.52 11.32
C ASN A 88 -26.35 11.20 10.67
N LEU A 89 -27.66 10.95 10.67
CA LEU A 89 -28.25 9.70 10.19
C LEU A 89 -28.00 9.47 8.68
N GLU A 90 -28.11 10.52 7.86
CA GLU A 90 -27.93 10.42 6.41
C GLU A 90 -26.48 10.04 6.04
N ASP A 91 -25.50 10.67 6.69
CA ASP A 91 -24.08 10.35 6.50
C ASP A 91 -23.77 8.89 6.88
N ARG A 92 -24.36 8.42 8.00
CA ARG A 92 -24.21 7.03 8.44
C ARG A 92 -24.84 6.05 7.47
N GLN A 93 -26.03 6.35 6.98
CA GLN A 93 -26.68 5.55 5.96
C GLN A 93 -25.81 5.46 4.71
N GLU A 94 -25.24 6.58 4.24
CA GLU A 94 -24.34 6.59 3.09
C GLU A 94 -23.10 5.72 3.31
N ARG A 95 -22.47 5.81 4.49
CA ARG A 95 -21.36 4.94 4.87
C ARG A 95 -21.73 3.45 4.90
N ILE A 96 -22.94 3.12 5.34
CA ILE A 96 -23.46 1.75 5.32
C ILE A 96 -23.69 1.30 3.88
N ARG A 97 -24.19 2.16 2.98
CA ARG A 97 -24.29 1.87 1.55
C ARG A 97 -22.91 1.62 0.93
N GLU A 98 -21.92 2.46 1.24
CA GLU A 98 -20.52 2.30 0.80
C GLU A 98 -19.94 0.96 1.27
N LEU A 99 -20.15 0.58 2.54
CA LEU A 99 -19.71 -0.69 3.11
C LEU A 99 -20.38 -1.89 2.43
N CYS A 100 -21.70 -1.85 2.23
CA CYS A 100 -22.41 -2.90 1.54
C CYS A 100 -21.95 -3.03 0.08
N SER A 101 -21.71 -1.90 -0.60
CA SER A 101 -21.15 -1.89 -1.95
C SER A 101 -19.75 -2.50 -1.98
N SER A 102 -18.89 -2.14 -1.03
CA SER A 102 -17.53 -2.66 -0.98
C SER A 102 -17.49 -4.16 -0.71
N ILE A 103 -18.42 -4.69 0.08
CA ILE A 103 -18.53 -6.13 0.36
C ILE A 103 -19.07 -6.89 -0.86
N VAL A 104 -20.11 -6.38 -1.52
CA VAL A 104 -20.78 -7.07 -2.63
C VAL A 104 -19.96 -7.05 -3.92
N ASN A 105 -19.12 -6.02 -4.12
CA ASN A 105 -18.23 -5.92 -5.28
C ASN A 105 -16.93 -6.75 -5.12
N THR A 106 -16.82 -7.54 -4.05
CA THR A 106 -15.73 -8.52 -3.90
C THR A 106 -16.01 -9.80 -4.69
N GLN A 107 -14.99 -10.61 -4.95
CA GLN A 107 -15.04 -11.80 -5.82
C GLN A 107 -16.13 -12.81 -5.42
N ASN A 108 -16.40 -12.94 -4.11
CA ASN A 108 -17.49 -13.75 -3.55
C ASN A 108 -18.55 -12.91 -2.82
N GLY A 109 -18.59 -11.60 -3.07
CA GLY A 109 -19.50 -10.66 -2.43
C GLY A 109 -20.99 -11.00 -2.58
N HIS A 110 -21.33 -11.69 -3.67
CA HIS A 110 -22.68 -12.18 -3.94
C HIS A 110 -23.22 -13.15 -2.87
N GLU A 111 -22.34 -13.91 -2.19
CA GLU A 111 -22.73 -14.82 -1.11
C GLU A 111 -23.16 -14.05 0.15
N TYR A 112 -22.66 -12.83 0.32
CA TYR A 112 -22.90 -12.00 1.50
C TYR A 112 -24.08 -11.04 1.35
N ALA A 113 -24.54 -10.76 0.13
CA ALA A 113 -25.69 -9.87 -0.09
C ALA A 113 -26.96 -10.38 0.63
N ALA A 114 -27.24 -11.68 0.54
CA ALA A 114 -28.38 -12.30 1.22
C ALA A 114 -28.23 -12.27 2.75
N GLN A 115 -27.01 -12.46 3.26
CA GLN A 115 -26.72 -12.42 4.70
C GLN A 115 -26.86 -11.00 5.25
N LEU A 116 -26.29 -9.99 4.57
CA LEU A 116 -26.42 -8.59 4.93
C LEU A 116 -27.90 -8.15 4.93
N TYR A 117 -28.65 -8.54 3.89
CA TYR A 117 -30.09 -8.30 3.86
C TYR A 117 -30.82 -8.98 5.02
N ALA A 118 -30.46 -10.20 5.42
CA ALA A 118 -31.07 -10.86 6.58
C ALA A 118 -30.82 -10.10 7.90
N TYR A 119 -29.66 -9.43 8.03
CA TYR A 119 -29.31 -8.68 9.24
C TYR A 119 -29.93 -7.27 9.35
N HIS A 120 -30.53 -6.73 8.29
CA HIS A 120 -30.98 -5.33 8.27
C HIS A 120 -31.93 -4.97 9.41
N LYS A 121 -32.83 -5.90 9.79
CA LYS A 121 -33.84 -5.67 10.82
C LYS A 121 -33.19 -5.66 12.22
N SER A 122 -32.42 -6.70 12.54
CA SER A 122 -31.74 -6.79 13.84
C SER A 122 -30.72 -5.68 14.05
N LEU A 123 -30.01 -5.26 13.00
CA LEU A 123 -29.07 -4.14 13.09
C LEU A 123 -29.80 -2.80 13.15
N GLY A 124 -30.89 -2.63 12.40
CA GLY A 124 -31.72 -1.43 12.40
C GLY A 124 -32.42 -1.16 13.73
N ASP A 125 -32.81 -2.23 14.45
CA ASP A 125 -33.38 -2.15 15.80
C ASP A 125 -32.35 -1.66 16.84
N ILE A 126 -31.06 -1.92 16.62
CA ILE A 126 -29.95 -1.45 17.47
C ILE A 126 -29.55 -0.02 17.08
N GLN A 127 -29.36 0.23 15.78
CA GLN A 127 -28.98 1.54 15.26
C GLN A 127 -29.70 1.82 13.93
N ALA A 128 -30.50 2.88 13.91
CA ALA A 128 -31.47 3.16 12.84
C ALA A 128 -30.85 3.31 11.43
N GLY A 129 -29.57 3.66 11.33
CA GLY A 129 -28.85 3.78 10.06
C GLY A 129 -28.75 2.47 9.28
N TRP A 130 -28.70 1.32 9.95
CA TRP A 130 -28.61 0.00 9.31
C TRP A 130 -29.88 -0.45 8.60
N SER A 131 -31.02 0.19 8.89
CA SER A 131 -32.29 -0.11 8.21
C SER A 131 -32.23 0.17 6.71
N ILE A 132 -31.28 0.99 6.24
CA ILE A 132 -31.09 1.33 4.82
C ILE A 132 -30.77 0.12 3.94
N ILE A 133 -30.25 -0.96 4.53
CA ILE A 133 -29.90 -2.19 3.82
C ILE A 133 -31.12 -2.80 3.11
N LYS A 134 -32.34 -2.60 3.63
CA LYS A 134 -33.59 -3.07 3.00
C LYS A 134 -33.92 -2.34 1.68
N GLU A 135 -33.40 -1.12 1.53
CA GLU A 135 -33.66 -0.21 0.40
C GLU A 135 -32.54 -0.28 -0.65
N LEU A 136 -31.48 -1.05 -0.41
CA LEU A 136 -30.37 -1.22 -1.33
C LEU A 136 -30.80 -1.99 -2.59
N ASN A 137 -30.47 -1.42 -3.75
CA ASN A 137 -30.66 -2.10 -5.03
C ASN A 137 -29.45 -2.98 -5.36
N TRP A 138 -29.44 -4.20 -4.81
CA TRP A 138 -28.34 -5.16 -4.93
C TRP A 138 -27.98 -5.57 -6.37
N SER A 139 -28.89 -5.41 -7.34
CA SER A 139 -28.61 -5.66 -8.76
C SER A 139 -27.93 -4.46 -9.42
N GLN A 140 -28.31 -3.23 -9.06
CA GLN A 140 -27.65 -2.00 -9.53
C GLN A 140 -26.25 -1.81 -8.92
N MET A 141 -26.05 -2.19 -7.67
CA MET A 141 -24.73 -2.11 -7.01
C MET A 141 -23.66 -2.93 -7.74
N ARG A 142 -24.06 -4.04 -8.39
CA ARG A 142 -23.20 -4.85 -9.27
C ARG A 142 -23.01 -4.25 -10.67
N ALA A 143 -23.97 -3.47 -11.17
CA ALA A 143 -23.93 -2.90 -12.52
C ALA A 143 -23.05 -1.63 -12.62
N SER A 144 -22.71 -1.00 -11.49
CA SER A 144 -21.88 0.20 -11.44
C SER A 144 -20.40 -0.01 -11.87
N GLU A 145 -20.01 -1.24 -12.24
CA GLU A 145 -18.67 -1.59 -12.75
C GLU A 145 -18.63 -1.89 -14.26
N LEU A 146 -19.71 -1.73 -15.01
CA LEU A 146 -19.65 -1.71 -16.48
C LEU A 146 -19.37 -0.29 -16.99
N ASN A 147 -18.23 0.27 -16.58
CA ASN A 147 -17.59 1.35 -17.34
C ASN A 147 -16.12 0.95 -17.66
N PRO A 148 -15.65 1.12 -18.90
CA PRO A 148 -14.59 0.29 -19.46
C PRO A 148 -13.24 1.00 -19.49
N VAL A 149 -12.22 0.52 -18.75
CA VAL A 149 -10.78 0.67 -19.09
C VAL A 149 -9.97 -0.49 -18.45
N ALA A 150 -9.20 -1.23 -19.27
CA ALA A 150 -8.48 -2.51 -19.03
C ALA A 150 -7.32 -2.48 -17.97
N PRO A 151 -6.63 -3.60 -17.57
CA PRO A 151 -6.70 -5.02 -17.98
C PRO A 151 -6.71 -6.01 -16.78
N ALA A 152 -7.88 -6.50 -16.34
CA ALA A 152 -7.95 -7.47 -15.23
C ALA A 152 -7.30 -8.85 -15.55
N VAL A 153 -7.14 -9.18 -16.84
CA VAL A 153 -6.60 -10.47 -17.30
C VAL A 153 -5.06 -10.54 -17.19
N GLU A 154 -4.35 -9.42 -17.40
CA GLU A 154 -2.89 -9.34 -17.22
C GLU A 154 -2.49 -9.35 -15.73
N VAL A 155 -3.26 -8.66 -14.88
CA VAL A 155 -3.06 -8.57 -13.42
C VAL A 155 -3.11 -9.97 -12.77
N ASN A 156 -3.97 -10.87 -13.27
CA ASN A 156 -4.03 -12.25 -12.77
C ASN A 156 -2.81 -13.08 -13.22
N THR A 157 -2.28 -12.81 -14.42
CA THR A 157 -1.13 -13.55 -14.97
C THR A 157 0.17 -13.20 -14.23
N HIS A 158 0.43 -11.92 -13.98
CA HIS A 158 1.62 -11.50 -13.22
C HIS A 158 1.55 -11.97 -11.76
N LEU A 159 0.37 -11.96 -11.13
CA LEU A 159 0.18 -12.53 -9.80
C LEU A 159 0.48 -14.04 -9.79
N LYS A 160 -0.05 -14.81 -10.76
CA LYS A 160 0.24 -16.25 -10.88
C LYS A 160 1.73 -16.51 -11.10
N GLN A 161 2.38 -15.72 -11.97
CA GLN A 161 3.83 -15.80 -12.20
C GLN A 161 4.62 -15.54 -10.92
N MET A 162 4.28 -14.48 -10.19
CA MET A 162 4.90 -14.15 -8.90
C MET A 162 4.74 -15.31 -7.90
N ARG A 163 3.52 -15.81 -7.69
CA ARG A 163 3.26 -16.91 -6.76
C ARG A 163 4.01 -18.19 -7.13
N CYS A 164 4.10 -18.49 -8.43
CA CYS A 164 4.86 -19.64 -8.93
C CYS A 164 6.37 -19.47 -8.68
N LEU A 165 6.90 -18.28 -8.95
CA LEU A 165 8.30 -17.93 -8.73
C LEU A 165 8.68 -18.09 -7.26
N VAL A 166 7.91 -17.48 -6.35
CA VAL A 166 8.14 -17.56 -4.90
C VAL A 166 8.16 -19.01 -4.42
N ARG A 167 7.17 -19.81 -4.82
CA ARG A 167 7.13 -21.24 -4.45
C ARG A 167 8.33 -22.01 -4.98
N ARG A 168 8.83 -21.70 -6.17
CA ARG A 168 10.01 -22.36 -6.74
C ARG A 168 11.28 -21.99 -5.98
N ILE A 169 11.47 -20.70 -5.70
CA ILE A 169 12.64 -20.21 -4.95
C ILE A 169 12.64 -20.82 -3.53
N CYS A 170 11.52 -20.74 -2.81
CA CYS A 170 11.44 -21.23 -1.43
C CYS A 170 11.38 -22.76 -1.29
N ARG A 171 11.40 -23.52 -2.39
CA ARG A 171 11.55 -24.98 -2.39
C ARG A 171 13.02 -25.43 -2.47
N LEU A 172 13.95 -24.50 -2.72
CA LEU A 172 15.38 -24.80 -2.77
C LEU A 172 15.87 -25.21 -1.38
N GLY A 173 16.78 -26.18 -1.34
CA GLY A 173 17.20 -26.84 -0.10
C GLY A 173 18.19 -26.04 0.75
N SER A 174 18.78 -24.96 0.22
CA SER A 174 19.76 -24.14 0.93
C SER A 174 19.47 -22.64 0.79
N THR A 175 19.85 -21.87 1.81
CA THR A 175 19.75 -20.39 1.80
C THR A 175 20.57 -19.78 0.66
N LEU A 176 21.76 -20.33 0.38
CA LEU A 176 22.62 -19.88 -0.71
C LEU A 176 21.92 -20.05 -2.08
N ASP A 177 21.25 -21.17 -2.30
CA ASP A 177 20.49 -21.40 -3.54
C ASP A 177 19.31 -20.43 -3.66
N ILE A 178 18.63 -20.13 -2.55
CA ILE A 178 17.57 -19.12 -2.50
C ILE A 178 18.11 -17.75 -2.88
N GLU A 179 19.25 -17.34 -2.32
CA GLU A 179 19.90 -16.06 -2.62
C GLU A 179 20.28 -15.94 -4.09
N ILE A 180 20.97 -16.96 -4.63
CA ILE A 180 21.37 -16.98 -6.05
C ILE A 180 20.14 -16.94 -6.96
N ALA A 181 19.11 -17.73 -6.67
CA ALA A 181 17.89 -17.76 -7.46
C ALA A 181 17.14 -16.42 -7.41
N LEU A 182 17.08 -15.79 -6.23
CA LEU A 182 16.43 -14.50 -6.05
C LEU A 182 17.19 -13.39 -6.79
N GLN A 183 18.54 -13.35 -6.70
CA GLN A 183 19.37 -12.41 -7.47
C GLN A 183 19.16 -12.54 -8.99
N ARG A 184 19.22 -13.77 -9.51
CA ARG A 184 18.96 -14.03 -10.93
C ARG A 184 17.56 -13.60 -11.34
N SER A 185 16.57 -13.88 -10.49
CA SER A 185 15.18 -13.52 -10.75
C SER A 185 15.00 -12.00 -10.77
N MET A 186 15.59 -11.27 -9.81
CA MET A 186 15.51 -9.80 -9.77
C MET A 186 16.09 -9.13 -11.03
N ARG A 187 17.09 -9.77 -11.66
CA ARG A 187 17.65 -9.32 -12.94
C ARG A 187 16.73 -9.59 -14.13
N LEU A 188 16.09 -10.76 -14.18
CA LEU A 188 15.38 -11.25 -15.36
C LEU A 188 13.88 -10.94 -15.37
N ILE A 189 13.27 -10.79 -14.19
CA ILE A 189 11.83 -10.66 -14.03
C ILE A 189 11.46 -9.18 -13.92
N LYS A 190 10.52 -8.75 -14.76
CA LYS A 190 10.00 -7.38 -14.79
C LYS A 190 9.37 -6.97 -13.47
N PHE A 191 9.47 -5.70 -13.12
CA PHE A 191 8.99 -5.17 -11.85
C PHE A 191 7.48 -5.31 -11.63
N ASP A 192 6.66 -5.37 -12.69
CA ASP A 192 5.23 -5.69 -12.60
C ASP A 192 4.93 -6.96 -11.76
N VAL A 193 5.77 -7.99 -11.91
CA VAL A 193 5.62 -9.25 -11.16
C VAL A 193 6.06 -9.05 -9.71
N TRP A 194 7.13 -8.29 -9.48
CA TRP A 194 7.63 -7.97 -8.15
C TRP A 194 6.68 -7.06 -7.36
N LEU A 195 5.91 -6.19 -8.00
CA LEU A 195 4.85 -5.42 -7.34
C LEU A 195 3.86 -6.33 -6.59
N HIS A 196 3.49 -7.46 -7.19
CA HIS A 196 2.64 -8.45 -6.53
C HIS A 196 3.33 -9.10 -5.34
N LEU A 197 4.66 -9.27 -5.39
CA LEU A 197 5.41 -9.77 -4.23
C LEU A 197 5.15 -8.86 -3.05
N PHE A 198 5.35 -7.55 -3.16
CA PHE A 198 5.19 -6.58 -2.08
C PHE A 198 3.73 -6.39 -1.62
N ARG A 199 2.77 -6.76 -2.46
CA ARG A 199 1.32 -6.69 -2.20
C ARG A 199 0.67 -8.01 -1.81
N GLU A 200 1.42 -9.12 -1.79
CA GLU A 200 0.85 -10.43 -1.43
C GLU A 200 0.16 -10.35 -0.04
N PRO A 201 -1.11 -10.81 0.06
CA PRO A 201 -1.90 -10.62 1.27
C PRO A 201 -1.51 -11.59 2.39
N ARG A 202 -1.66 -11.15 3.65
CA ARG A 202 -1.29 -11.92 4.86
C ARG A 202 -1.95 -13.29 4.98
N HIS A 203 -3.18 -13.42 4.48
CA HIS A 203 -3.94 -14.66 4.50
C HIS A 203 -3.56 -15.63 3.38
N SER A 204 -2.69 -15.23 2.45
CA SER A 204 -2.19 -16.13 1.41
C SER A 204 -1.33 -17.23 2.03
N SER A 205 -1.51 -18.46 1.56
CA SER A 205 -0.70 -19.61 1.96
C SER A 205 0.79 -19.47 1.66
N ILE A 206 1.18 -18.49 0.82
CA ILE A 206 2.57 -18.20 0.50
C ILE A 206 3.09 -16.89 1.13
N TYR A 207 2.30 -16.24 1.98
CA TYR A 207 2.66 -14.92 2.51
C TYR A 207 4.00 -14.92 3.24
N CYS A 208 4.27 -15.92 4.08
CA CYS A 208 5.52 -16.01 4.83
C CYS A 208 6.73 -16.12 3.87
N GLN A 209 6.61 -16.90 2.80
CA GLN A 209 7.62 -17.02 1.76
C GLN A 209 7.83 -15.69 1.04
N CYS A 210 6.75 -15.01 0.66
CA CYS A 210 6.83 -13.68 0.08
C CYS A 210 7.51 -12.69 1.03
N TYR A 211 7.14 -12.72 2.31
CA TYR A 211 7.70 -11.84 3.34
C TYR A 211 9.21 -12.00 3.48
N ILE A 212 9.71 -13.24 3.52
CA ILE A 212 11.15 -13.53 3.57
C ILE A 212 11.85 -12.95 2.33
N LEU A 213 11.34 -13.22 1.13
CA LEU A 213 11.97 -12.73 -0.09
C LEU A 213 11.93 -11.19 -0.20
N ARG A 214 10.84 -10.54 0.23
CA ARG A 214 10.77 -9.07 0.32
C ARG A 214 11.88 -8.52 1.20
N HIS A 215 12.09 -9.14 2.37
CA HIS A 215 13.12 -8.72 3.31
C HIS A 215 14.50 -8.85 2.70
N MET A 216 14.81 -9.99 2.06
CA MET A 216 16.10 -10.20 1.38
C MET A 216 16.34 -9.16 0.29
N ILE A 217 15.34 -8.86 -0.54
CA ILE A 217 15.44 -7.79 -1.56
C ILE A 217 15.73 -6.43 -0.91
N CYS A 218 14.98 -6.09 0.15
CA CYS A 218 15.14 -4.82 0.87
C CYS A 218 16.52 -4.71 1.54
N ASP A 219 17.03 -5.81 2.11
CA ASP A 219 18.32 -5.86 2.78
C ASP A 219 19.47 -5.69 1.78
N TRP A 220 19.36 -6.30 0.59
CA TRP A 220 20.32 -6.07 -0.48
C TRP A 220 20.26 -4.65 -1.05
N LEU A 221 19.07 -4.04 -1.13
CA LEU A 221 18.96 -2.64 -1.54
C LEU A 221 19.63 -1.70 -0.53
N LEU A 222 19.50 -1.98 0.78
CA LEU A 222 20.20 -1.25 1.85
C LEU A 222 21.73 -1.41 1.74
N GLN A 223 22.21 -2.64 1.51
CA GLN A 223 23.64 -2.96 1.38
C GLN A 223 24.25 -2.52 0.04
N GLY A 224 23.45 -2.44 -1.03
CA GLY A 224 23.85 -2.00 -2.37
C GLY A 224 24.32 -0.54 -2.43
N GLY A 225 24.19 0.18 -1.32
CA GLY A 225 24.83 1.45 -1.02
C GLY A 225 26.35 1.40 -0.93
N GLU A 226 26.97 0.24 -0.64
CA GLU A 226 28.37 0.19 -0.23
C GLU A 226 29.28 -0.68 -1.12
N GLU A 227 28.91 -1.91 -1.54
CA GLU A 227 29.90 -2.77 -2.22
C GLU A 227 29.45 -3.67 -3.38
N VAL A 228 28.16 -3.81 -3.73
CA VAL A 228 27.80 -4.78 -4.79
C VAL A 228 26.63 -4.37 -5.68
N GLY A 229 26.89 -4.29 -6.98
CA GLY A 229 25.92 -3.99 -8.05
C GLY A 229 24.85 -5.05 -8.29
N HIS A 230 24.54 -5.89 -7.30
CA HIS A 230 23.54 -6.96 -7.42
C HIS A 230 22.11 -6.42 -7.58
N CYS A 231 21.83 -5.23 -7.05
CA CYS A 231 20.51 -4.60 -7.13
C CYS A 231 20.34 -3.63 -8.31
N SER A 232 21.39 -3.29 -9.07
CA SER A 232 21.25 -2.30 -10.15
C SER A 232 20.25 -2.77 -11.21
N ASN A 233 20.30 -4.04 -11.62
CA ASN A 233 19.30 -4.59 -12.55
C ASN A 233 17.87 -4.57 -11.98
N PHE A 234 17.71 -4.75 -10.66
CA PHE A 234 16.39 -4.66 -10.04
C PHE A 234 15.85 -3.22 -10.09
N VAL A 235 16.71 -2.24 -9.82
CA VAL A 235 16.35 -0.82 -9.89
C VAL A 235 16.15 -0.36 -11.33
N HIS A 236 16.93 -0.87 -12.28
CA HIS A 236 16.71 -0.71 -13.72
C HIS A 236 15.32 -1.24 -14.12
N ASN A 237 14.94 -2.42 -13.64
CA ASN A 237 13.61 -2.98 -13.89
C ASN A 237 12.49 -2.11 -13.28
N ILE A 238 12.74 -1.38 -12.19
CA ILE A 238 11.81 -0.38 -11.65
C ILE A 238 11.71 0.81 -12.61
N TYR A 239 12.84 1.35 -13.07
CA TYR A 239 12.89 2.43 -14.05
C TYR A 239 12.11 2.09 -15.33
N GLU A 240 12.40 0.95 -15.96
CA GLU A 240 11.69 0.45 -17.15
C GLU A 240 10.18 0.30 -16.93
N PHE A 241 9.77 -0.01 -15.69
CA PHE A 241 8.37 -0.08 -15.33
C PHE A 241 7.72 1.30 -15.23
N VAL A 242 8.35 2.25 -14.54
CA VAL A 242 7.79 3.58 -14.30
C VAL A 242 7.85 4.51 -15.51
N MET A 243 8.79 4.30 -16.43
CA MET A 243 8.85 5.03 -17.70
C MET A 243 7.64 4.79 -18.60
N LYS A 244 6.85 3.75 -18.34
CA LYS A 244 5.61 3.49 -19.07
C LYS A 244 4.48 4.36 -18.52
N PRO A 245 3.67 4.99 -19.39
CA PRO A 245 2.54 5.81 -18.96
C PRO A 245 1.62 5.07 -17.99
N SER A 246 1.11 5.79 -16.98
CA SER A 246 0.18 5.29 -15.94
C SER A 246 0.78 4.37 -14.86
N ASN A 247 2.02 3.92 -14.98
CA ASN A 247 2.66 3.06 -13.97
C ASN A 247 3.21 3.82 -12.76
N GLU A 248 3.42 5.13 -12.87
CA GLU A 248 3.84 6.00 -11.76
C GLU A 248 2.93 5.86 -10.53
N LYS A 249 1.60 5.91 -10.72
CA LYS A 249 0.64 5.72 -9.64
C LYS A 249 0.76 4.35 -8.98
N ARG A 250 0.95 3.30 -9.80
CA ARG A 250 1.14 1.93 -9.31
C ARG A 250 2.45 1.80 -8.52
N PHE A 251 3.50 2.50 -8.93
CA PHE A 251 4.75 2.57 -8.20
C PHE A 251 4.62 3.33 -6.87
N TRP A 252 3.98 4.52 -6.86
CA TRP A 252 3.75 5.28 -5.63
C TRP A 252 2.95 4.48 -4.59
N LEU A 253 1.90 3.77 -5.01
CA LEU A 253 1.16 2.84 -4.13
C LEU A 253 2.03 1.68 -3.58
N CYS A 254 3.14 1.36 -4.23
CA CYS A 254 4.09 0.38 -3.69
C CYS A 254 5.00 0.98 -2.62
N LEU A 255 5.28 2.29 -2.70
CA LEU A 255 6.09 3.02 -1.73
C LEU A 255 5.39 3.22 -0.38
N ASP A 256 4.10 2.93 -0.27
CA ASP A 256 3.40 2.80 1.02
C ASP A 256 4.00 1.66 1.86
N ASN A 257 4.66 0.68 1.23
CA ASN A 257 5.52 -0.25 1.95
C ASN A 257 6.78 0.46 2.43
N ARG A 258 6.76 0.88 3.70
CA ARG A 258 7.86 1.63 4.33
C ARG A 258 9.23 0.99 4.15
N ARG A 259 9.35 -0.33 4.29
CA ARG A 259 10.65 -1.02 4.15
C ARG A 259 11.18 -0.91 2.72
N LEU A 260 10.33 -1.14 1.71
CA LEU A 260 10.74 -0.98 0.32
C LEU A 260 11.13 0.47 0.01
N ALA A 261 10.33 1.44 0.47
CA ALA A 261 10.61 2.85 0.27
C ALA A 261 11.95 3.25 0.91
N ASP A 262 12.18 2.89 2.17
CA ASP A 262 13.41 3.16 2.91
C ASP A 262 14.62 2.50 2.24
N SER A 263 14.47 1.25 1.78
CA SER A 263 15.53 0.50 1.09
C SER A 263 15.88 1.07 -0.29
N LEU A 264 14.88 1.39 -1.12
CA LEU A 264 15.11 2.04 -2.42
C LEU A 264 15.74 3.41 -2.25
N PHE A 265 15.30 4.15 -1.23
CA PHE A 265 15.85 5.44 -0.88
C PHE A 265 17.33 5.34 -0.47
N ALA A 266 17.67 4.39 0.39
CA ALA A 266 19.06 4.17 0.81
C ALA A 266 19.95 3.83 -0.40
N TYR A 267 19.44 3.00 -1.32
CA TYR A 267 20.14 2.70 -2.57
C TYR A 267 20.43 3.95 -3.40
N ILE A 268 19.41 4.77 -3.66
CA ILE A 268 19.53 6.02 -4.45
C ILE A 268 20.43 7.04 -3.74
N THR A 269 20.33 7.16 -2.43
CA THR A 269 21.19 8.06 -1.64
C THR A 269 22.64 7.60 -1.68
N GLY A 270 22.90 6.30 -1.55
CA GLY A 270 24.22 5.72 -1.70
C GLY A 270 24.83 5.98 -3.08
N TYR A 271 24.01 5.88 -4.13
CA TYR A 271 24.41 6.27 -5.49
C TYR A 271 24.84 7.74 -5.56
N TRP A 272 24.01 8.65 -5.08
CA TRP A 272 24.33 10.08 -5.11
C TRP A 272 25.56 10.43 -4.29
N LYS A 273 25.71 9.83 -3.11
CA LYS A 273 26.89 10.02 -2.25
C LYS A 273 28.19 9.62 -2.96
N ARG A 274 28.17 8.55 -3.76
CA ARG A 274 29.34 8.04 -4.49
C ARG A 274 29.66 8.81 -5.77
N HIS A 275 28.64 9.14 -6.54
CA HIS A 275 28.82 9.56 -7.93
C HIS A 275 28.59 11.04 -8.18
N LEU A 276 27.89 11.77 -7.31
CA LEU A 276 27.49 13.15 -7.60
C LEU A 276 28.68 14.11 -7.77
N SER A 277 29.79 13.87 -7.05
CA SER A 277 31.00 14.69 -7.18
C SER A 277 31.71 14.53 -8.52
N SER A 278 31.51 13.41 -9.21
CA SER A 278 32.13 13.09 -10.49
C SER A 278 31.22 13.28 -11.70
N ILE A 279 30.04 13.87 -11.50
CA ILE A 279 29.15 14.25 -12.60
C ILE A 279 29.57 15.60 -13.17
N ASP A 280 29.80 15.64 -14.47
CA ASP A 280 29.84 16.87 -15.24
C ASP A 280 28.44 17.47 -15.31
N MET A 281 28.25 18.62 -14.64
CA MET A 281 26.95 19.28 -14.54
C MET A 281 26.50 19.92 -15.84
N ASP A 282 27.42 20.21 -16.77
CA ASP A 282 27.10 20.87 -18.03
C ASP A 282 26.66 19.85 -19.07
N ASN A 283 27.35 18.72 -19.13
CA ASN A 283 27.03 17.63 -20.05
C ASN A 283 26.07 16.58 -19.47
N MET A 284 25.74 16.65 -18.16
CA MET A 284 24.95 15.66 -17.42
C MET A 284 25.45 14.23 -17.62
N GLN A 285 26.77 14.05 -17.54
CA GLN A 285 27.42 12.75 -17.73
C GLN A 285 28.33 12.43 -16.56
N LEU A 286 28.40 11.14 -16.22
CA LEU A 286 29.40 10.63 -15.27
C LEU A 286 30.77 10.63 -15.93
N SER A 287 31.80 11.07 -15.21
CA SER A 287 33.17 10.93 -15.68
C SER A 287 33.48 9.45 -15.95
N GLN A 288 34.15 9.14 -17.07
CA GLN A 288 34.45 7.75 -17.47
C GLN A 288 35.20 6.95 -16.39
N SER A 289 35.99 7.63 -15.54
CA SER A 289 36.70 7.03 -14.40
C SER A 289 35.80 6.56 -13.25
N SER A 290 34.54 6.99 -13.22
CA SER A 290 33.57 6.69 -12.16
C SER A 290 32.55 5.62 -12.56
N ILE A 291 32.55 5.20 -13.83
CA ILE A 291 31.61 4.22 -14.37
C ILE A 291 32.20 2.82 -14.11
N THR A 292 31.60 2.08 -13.18
CA THR A 292 31.83 0.63 -13.08
C THR A 292 30.77 -0.12 -13.89
N ASN A 293 31.08 -1.32 -14.39
CA ASN A 293 30.19 -2.13 -15.24
C ASN A 293 28.83 -2.51 -14.62
N MET A 294 28.58 -2.19 -13.34
CA MET A 294 27.32 -2.47 -12.65
C MET A 294 26.62 -1.22 -12.09
N THR A 295 27.04 -0.03 -12.53
CA THR A 295 26.45 1.25 -12.10
C THR A 295 25.16 1.51 -12.86
N LEU A 296 24.06 1.85 -12.18
CA LEU A 296 22.83 2.26 -12.85
C LEU A 296 23.11 3.53 -13.68
N PRO A 297 22.60 3.65 -14.92
CA PRO A 297 22.74 4.86 -15.71
C PRO A 297 22.22 6.10 -14.97
N LEU A 298 22.86 7.25 -15.21
CA LEU A 298 22.57 8.49 -14.48
C LEU A 298 21.14 8.99 -14.74
N ASP A 299 20.67 8.90 -15.98
CA ASP A 299 19.31 9.23 -16.40
C ASP A 299 18.26 8.39 -15.67
N GLU A 300 18.51 7.10 -15.45
CA GLU A 300 17.60 6.24 -14.71
C GLU A 300 17.49 6.63 -13.24
N VAL A 301 18.62 6.86 -12.56
CA VAL A 301 18.63 7.31 -11.17
C VAL A 301 18.00 8.69 -11.04
N LEU A 302 18.24 9.57 -12.02
CA LEU A 302 17.64 10.89 -12.06
C LEU A 302 16.13 10.83 -12.14
N TYR A 303 15.61 10.03 -13.08
CA TYR A 303 14.18 9.86 -13.26
C TYR A 303 13.52 9.27 -12.02
N LEU A 304 14.10 8.21 -11.44
CA LEU A 304 13.59 7.62 -10.20
C LEU A 304 13.63 8.59 -9.02
N THR A 305 14.71 9.36 -8.89
CA THR A 305 14.83 10.40 -7.86
C THR A 305 13.75 11.47 -8.06
N HIS A 306 13.56 11.96 -9.29
CA HIS A 306 12.51 12.91 -9.64
C HIS A 306 11.11 12.37 -9.29
N LEU A 307 10.81 11.13 -9.68
CA LEU A 307 9.53 10.48 -9.41
C LEU A 307 9.25 10.32 -7.91
N MET A 308 10.30 10.04 -7.12
CA MET A 308 10.22 9.98 -5.67
C MET A 308 9.98 11.35 -5.02
N PHE A 309 10.44 12.44 -5.64
CA PHE A 309 10.21 13.82 -5.22
C PHE A 309 8.93 14.45 -5.76
N ALA A 310 8.23 13.77 -6.66
CA ALA A 310 7.00 14.26 -7.26
C ALA A 310 5.95 14.59 -6.18
N PRO A 311 5.10 15.64 -6.38
CA PRO A 311 4.13 16.06 -5.36
C PRO A 311 3.16 14.96 -4.89
N LYS A 312 2.90 13.96 -5.74
CA LYS A 312 2.00 12.83 -5.48
C LYS A 312 2.68 11.64 -4.80
N SER A 313 4.01 11.65 -4.63
CA SER A 313 4.74 10.59 -3.97
C SER A 313 4.46 10.59 -2.45
N PRO A 314 4.00 9.47 -1.86
CA PRO A 314 3.68 9.39 -0.43
C PRO A 314 4.93 9.56 0.45
N SER A 315 6.11 9.21 -0.07
CA SER A 315 7.38 9.26 0.66
C SER A 315 8.14 10.59 0.49
N ARG A 316 7.58 11.57 -0.25
CA ARG A 316 8.27 12.82 -0.65
C ARG A 316 8.95 13.56 0.51
N GLN A 317 8.22 13.80 1.61
CA GLN A 317 8.74 14.56 2.75
C GLN A 317 9.84 13.80 3.50
N GLN A 318 9.66 12.49 3.66
CA GLN A 318 10.64 11.62 4.30
C GLN A 318 11.95 11.60 3.51
N ILE A 319 11.85 11.41 2.19
CA ILE A 319 12.98 11.39 1.25
C ILE A 319 13.74 12.71 1.27
N TYR A 320 13.01 13.84 1.24
CA TYR A 320 13.62 15.17 1.33
C TYR A 320 14.43 15.33 2.62
N THR A 321 13.83 14.96 3.75
CA THR A 321 14.45 15.10 5.08
C THR A 321 15.69 14.23 5.19
N GLN A 322 15.61 12.97 4.74
CA GLN A 322 16.72 12.05 4.79
C GLN A 322 17.87 12.47 3.86
N LEU A 323 17.61 12.87 2.60
CA LEU A 323 18.68 13.32 1.69
C LEU A 323 19.42 14.53 2.26
N ARG A 324 18.67 15.47 2.84
CA ARG A 324 19.24 16.65 3.49
C ARG A 324 20.12 16.29 4.70
N SER A 325 19.77 15.22 5.42
CA SER A 325 20.57 14.75 6.57
C SER A 325 21.78 13.90 6.16
N THR A 326 21.69 13.15 5.06
CA THR A 326 22.72 12.17 4.67
C THR A 326 23.77 12.74 3.71
N LEU A 327 23.37 13.67 2.83
CA LEU A 327 24.28 14.33 1.90
C LEU A 327 24.88 15.59 2.54
N THR A 328 26.12 15.92 2.19
CA THR A 328 26.69 17.23 2.59
C THR A 328 25.91 18.36 1.94
N SER A 329 25.90 19.56 2.54
CA SER A 329 25.18 20.72 1.99
C SER A 329 25.56 21.02 0.53
N CYS A 330 26.85 20.87 0.18
CA CYS A 330 27.34 21.08 -1.18
C CYS A 330 26.80 20.01 -2.16
N THR A 331 26.87 18.73 -1.77
CA THR A 331 26.32 17.61 -2.55
C THR A 331 24.81 17.74 -2.73
N PHE A 332 24.08 18.12 -1.68
CA PHE A 332 22.63 18.31 -1.74
C PHE A 332 22.23 19.46 -2.68
N LEU A 333 22.94 20.59 -2.64
CA LEU A 333 22.71 21.71 -3.56
C LEU A 333 22.95 21.30 -5.02
N ARG A 334 24.04 20.57 -5.28
CA ARG A 334 24.35 20.07 -6.63
C ARG A 334 23.30 19.09 -7.15
N LEU A 335 22.76 18.22 -6.30
CA LEU A 335 21.65 17.33 -6.66
C LEU A 335 20.40 18.14 -6.99
N LYS A 336 20.09 19.17 -6.20
CA LYS A 336 18.95 20.06 -6.45
C LYS A 336 19.09 20.80 -7.78
N GLU A 337 20.28 21.30 -8.10
CA GLU A 337 20.57 21.91 -9.41
C GLU A 337 20.34 20.92 -10.54
N LEU A 338 20.82 19.68 -10.40
CA LEU A 338 20.64 18.64 -11.41
C LEU A 338 19.16 18.29 -11.61
N LEU A 339 18.42 18.07 -10.52
CA LEU A 339 16.98 17.82 -10.58
C LEU A 339 16.21 19.00 -11.19
N ASN A 340 16.60 20.25 -10.90
CA ASN A 340 15.98 21.44 -11.48
C ASN A 340 16.24 21.57 -12.98
N LYS A 341 17.46 21.24 -13.46
CA LYS A 341 17.76 21.24 -14.89
C LYS A 341 16.90 20.22 -15.66
N VAL A 342 16.53 19.12 -14.98
CA VAL A 342 15.80 18.00 -15.56
C VAL A 342 14.27 18.07 -15.30
N ALA A 343 13.83 18.91 -14.36
CA ALA A 343 12.40 19.13 -14.04
C ALA A 343 11.57 19.63 -15.24
N PHE A 344 12.21 20.16 -16.29
CA PHE A 344 11.54 20.54 -17.55
C PHE A 344 11.38 19.38 -18.54
N VAL A 345 12.13 18.29 -18.37
CA VAL A 345 12.14 17.13 -19.29
C VAL A 345 11.11 16.08 -18.88
N TYR A 346 10.74 16.03 -17.59
CA TYR A 346 9.83 15.02 -17.03
C TYR A 346 8.52 15.58 -16.44
N ASN A 347 8.13 16.81 -16.82
CA ASN A 347 6.86 17.44 -16.43
C ASN A 347 5.75 17.18 -17.46
#